data_AF-R7N4C7-F1
#
_entry.id   AF-R7N4C7-F1
#
_cell.length_a   1.000
_cell.length_b   1.000
_cell.length_c   1.000
_cell.angle_alpha   90.00
_cell.angle_beta   90.00
_cell.angle_gamma   90.00
#
_symmetry.space_group_name_H-M   'P 1'
#
loop_
_entity.id
_entity.type
_entity.pdbx_description
1 polymer ?
#
loop_
_entity_poly.entity_id
_entity_poly.type
_entity_poly.pdbx_seq_one_letter_code
_entity_poly.pdbx_strand_id
1 'polypeptide(L)'
;MEKQITRKNTARQNRTFRLSEYELRKLSEDAKSAGMNESKYLRELIVHGGVDATHAEDRRNLIRQISGIATNINQMAKHCNESRWFGNVDVLRMTRALEEVLKLLKQLVERWR
;
A
#
# COMPACT_ATOMS: atom_id res chain seq x y z
N MET A 1 -40.05 6.53 -18.97
CA MET A 1 -39.54 7.65 -18.15
C MET A 1 -38.03 7.72 -18.36
N GLU A 2 -37.59 8.62 -19.24
CA GLU A 2 -36.19 8.75 -19.63
C GLU A 2 -35.35 9.27 -18.45
N LYS A 3 -34.25 8.56 -18.15
CA LYS A 3 -33.25 9.01 -17.19
C LYS A 3 -32.53 10.21 -17.78
N GLN A 4 -32.71 11.38 -17.20
CA GLN A 4 -31.89 12.55 -17.49
C GLN A 4 -30.42 12.18 -17.23
N ILE A 5 -29.63 12.07 -18.29
CA ILE A 5 -28.18 11.98 -18.20
C ILE A 5 -27.71 13.38 -17.76
N THR A 6 -27.49 13.57 -16.47
CA THR A 6 -26.92 14.79 -15.91
C THR A 6 -25.58 15.03 -16.59
N ARG A 7 -25.50 16.01 -17.49
CA ARG A 7 -24.22 16.45 -18.07
C ARG A 7 -23.28 16.74 -16.91
N LYS A 8 -22.20 15.96 -16.75
CA LYS A 8 -21.13 16.28 -15.79
C LYS A 8 -20.68 17.70 -16.12
N ASN A 9 -20.91 18.63 -15.22
CA ASN A 9 -20.55 20.03 -15.43
C ASN A 9 -19.02 20.12 -15.54
N THR A 10 -18.51 20.33 -16.76
CA THR A 10 -17.07 20.35 -17.07
C THR A 10 -16.41 21.69 -16.69
N ALA A 11 -17.19 22.66 -16.22
CA ALA A 11 -16.66 23.96 -15.82
C ALA A 11 -15.73 23.82 -14.62
N ARG A 12 -14.47 24.22 -14.79
CA ARG A 12 -13.48 24.23 -13.71
C ARG A 12 -13.82 25.35 -12.73
N GLN A 13 -13.80 25.04 -11.43
CA GLN A 13 -14.00 26.02 -10.36
C GLN A 13 -12.67 26.30 -9.66
N ASN A 14 -12.42 27.57 -9.33
CA ASN A 14 -11.24 27.96 -8.55
C ASN A 14 -11.47 27.66 -7.06
N ARG A 15 -10.43 27.16 -6.39
CA ARG A 15 -10.36 26.93 -4.95
C ARG A 15 -8.97 27.34 -4.46
N THR A 16 -8.90 27.98 -3.31
CA THR A 16 -7.65 28.43 -2.69
C THR A 16 -7.34 27.58 -1.48
N PHE A 17 -6.10 27.11 -1.38
CA PHE A 17 -5.59 26.35 -0.24
C PHE A 17 -4.40 27.12 0.36
N ARG A 18 -4.30 27.13 1.69
CA ARG A 18 -3.11 27.65 2.37
C ARG A 18 -2.15 26.48 2.58
N LEU A 19 -0.92 26.65 2.14
CA LEU A 19 0.14 25.67 2.28
C LEU A 19 1.25 26.26 3.15
N SER A 20 1.82 25.43 4.00
CA SER A 20 3.12 25.71 4.62
C SER A 20 4.22 25.71 3.56
N GLU A 21 5.38 26.28 3.90
CA GLU A 21 6.55 26.30 3.02
C GLU A 21 6.98 24.89 2.59
N TYR A 22 6.92 23.93 3.53
CA TYR A 22 7.22 22.52 3.25
C TYR A 22 6.24 21.92 2.24
N GLU A 23 4.94 22.10 2.43
CA GLU A 23 3.92 21.57 1.54
C GLU A 23 4.01 22.17 0.13
N LEU A 24 4.29 23.47 0.04
CA LEU A 24 4.48 24.16 -1.24
C LEU A 24 5.71 23.63 -1.97
N ARG A 25 6.86 23.48 -1.28
CA ARG A 25 8.07 22.91 -1.87
C ARG A 25 7.82 21.49 -2.38
N LYS A 26 7.15 20.66 -1.57
CA LYS A 26 6.83 19.28 -1.91
C LYS A 26 5.90 19.19 -3.12
N LEU A 27 4.85 20.01 -3.17
CA LEU A 27 3.96 20.11 -4.32
C LEU A 27 4.74 20.38 -5.61
N SER A 28 5.70 21.32 -5.56
CA SER A 28 6.52 21.68 -6.71
C SER A 28 7.47 20.56 -7.13
N GLU A 29 8.16 19.94 -6.17
CA GLU A 29 9.10 18.82 -6.39
C GLU A 29 8.40 17.60 -6.99
N ASP A 30 7.25 17.21 -6.43
CA ASP A 30 6.51 16.03 -6.87
C ASP A 30 5.88 16.27 -8.26
N ALA A 31 5.29 17.45 -8.48
CA ALA A 31 4.74 17.80 -9.79
C ALA A 31 5.82 17.77 -10.88
N LYS A 32 7.00 18.33 -10.59
CA LYS A 32 8.16 18.31 -11.51
C LYS A 32 8.63 16.87 -11.78
N SER A 33 8.71 16.04 -10.74
CA SER A 33 9.11 14.63 -10.86
C SER A 33 8.10 13.83 -11.71
N ALA A 34 6.82 14.18 -11.65
CA ALA A 34 5.76 13.61 -12.49
C ALA A 34 5.69 14.22 -13.91
N GLY A 35 6.54 15.20 -14.24
CA GLY A 35 6.49 15.90 -15.53
C GLY A 35 5.21 16.73 -15.73
N MET A 36 4.62 17.22 -14.64
CA MET A 36 3.35 17.96 -14.64
C MET A 36 3.52 19.36 -14.04
N ASN A 37 2.59 20.27 -14.36
CA ASN A 37 2.42 21.47 -13.55
C ASN A 37 1.59 21.14 -12.29
N GLU A 38 1.75 21.95 -11.26
CA GLU A 38 1.12 21.75 -9.94
C GLU A 38 -0.40 21.62 -10.02
N SER A 39 -1.06 22.40 -10.88
CA SER A 39 -2.52 22.31 -11.08
C SER A 39 -2.96 20.99 -11.71
N LYS A 40 -2.19 20.46 -12.68
CA LYS A 40 -2.46 19.14 -13.27
C LYS A 40 -2.19 18.07 -12.24
N TYR A 41 -1.04 18.12 -11.56
CA TYR A 41 -0.66 17.19 -10.51
C TYR A 41 -1.72 17.09 -9.40
N LEU A 42 -2.18 18.22 -8.86
CA LEU A 42 -3.25 18.24 -7.85
C LEU A 42 -4.57 17.64 -8.37
N ARG A 43 -4.93 17.88 -9.63
CA ARG A 43 -6.14 17.27 -10.22
C ARG A 43 -5.99 15.76 -10.36
N GLU A 44 -4.83 15.28 -10.80
CA GLU A 44 -4.54 13.84 -10.84
C GLU A 44 -4.60 13.24 -9.44
N LEU A 45 -4.07 13.93 -8.42
CA LEU A 45 -4.18 13.49 -7.02
C LEU A 45 -5.64 13.45 -6.52
N ILE A 46 -6.46 14.45 -6.88
CA ILE A 46 -7.89 14.48 -6.49
C ILE A 46 -8.67 13.33 -7.15
N VAL A 47 -8.38 13.03 -8.42
CA VAL A 47 -9.12 12.01 -9.19
C VAL A 47 -8.59 10.59 -8.92
N HIS A 48 -7.29 10.44 -8.73
CA HIS A 48 -6.60 9.15 -8.69
C HIS A 48 -5.76 8.92 -7.43
N GLY A 49 -5.23 9.98 -6.82
CA GLY A 49 -4.29 9.87 -5.69
C GLY A 49 -4.95 9.43 -4.39
N GLY A 50 -6.20 9.84 -4.16
CA GLY A 50 -6.94 9.54 -2.93
C GLY A 50 -6.25 10.07 -1.66
N VAL A 51 -6.97 10.12 -0.54
CA VAL A 51 -6.37 10.21 0.79
C VAL A 51 -6.65 8.88 1.43
N ASP A 52 -5.60 8.15 1.77
CA ASP A 52 -5.72 6.85 2.42
C ASP A 52 -6.07 7.04 3.91
N ALA A 53 -7.31 7.48 4.13
CA ALA A 53 -7.89 7.72 5.45
C ALA A 53 -8.36 6.41 6.12
N THR A 54 -8.44 5.32 5.36
CA THR A 54 -9.03 4.04 5.79
C THR A 54 -8.01 2.94 6.07
N HIS A 55 -6.78 2.99 5.56
CA HIS A 55 -5.89 1.81 5.58
C HIS A 55 -4.62 1.93 6.43
N ALA A 56 -4.38 3.03 7.15
CA ALA A 56 -3.16 3.17 7.96
C ALA A 56 -3.03 2.12 9.08
N GLU A 57 -4.15 1.79 9.73
CA GLU A 57 -4.21 0.77 10.78
C GLU A 57 -4.14 -0.65 10.19
N ASP A 58 -4.83 -0.89 9.07
CA ASP A 58 -4.79 -2.15 8.33
C ASP A 58 -3.37 -2.45 7.82
N ARG A 59 -2.65 -1.44 7.33
CA ARG A 59 -1.24 -1.56 6.90
C ARG A 59 -0.34 -1.96 8.06
N ARG A 60 -0.44 -1.29 9.20
CA ARG A 60 0.36 -1.63 10.40
C ARG A 60 0.08 -3.06 10.86
N ASN A 61 -1.19 -3.46 10.88
CA ASN A 61 -1.58 -4.80 11.27
C ASN A 61 -1.06 -5.88 10.33
N LEU A 62 -1.05 -5.62 9.01
CA LEU A 62 -0.55 -6.58 8.04
C LEU A 62 0.98 -6.69 8.05
N ILE A 63 1.69 -5.56 8.16
CA ILE A 63 3.16 -5.52 8.34
C ILE A 63 3.55 -6.30 9.60
N ARG A 64 2.83 -6.10 10.71
CA ARG A 64 3.06 -6.84 11.96
C ARG A 64 2.90 -8.35 11.78
N GLN A 65 1.88 -8.80 11.04
CA GLN A 65 1.67 -10.23 10.76
C GLN A 65 2.81 -10.82 9.92
N ILE A 66 3.24 -10.13 8.85
CA ILE A 66 4.36 -10.57 8.01
C ILE A 66 5.66 -10.67 8.83
N SER A 67 5.97 -9.66 9.66
CA SER A 67 7.15 -9.67 10.53
C SER A 67 7.12 -10.82 11.54
N GLY A 68 5.95 -11.17 12.07
CA GLY A 68 5.77 -12.34 12.94
C GLY A 68 6.12 -13.65 12.22
N ILE A 69 5.63 -13.82 10.99
CA ILE A 69 5.92 -15.03 10.20
C ILE A 69 7.41 -15.11 9.84
N ALA A 70 8.02 -14.00 9.41
CA ALA A 70 9.46 -13.95 9.13
C ALA A 70 10.30 -14.32 10.35
N THR A 71 9.89 -13.87 11.54
CA THR A 71 10.52 -14.25 12.81
C THR A 71 10.42 -15.75 13.07
N ASN A 72 9.24 -16.35 12.86
CA ASN A 72 9.04 -17.79 13.02
C ASN A 72 9.92 -18.60 12.06
N ILE A 73 10.01 -18.18 10.78
CA ILE A 73 10.88 -18.82 9.78
C ILE A 73 12.35 -18.74 10.22
N ASN A 74 12.81 -17.59 10.72
CA ASN A 74 14.18 -17.44 11.23
C ASN A 74 14.45 -18.35 12.44
N GLN A 75 13.50 -18.49 13.35
CA GLN A 75 13.63 -19.39 14.50
C GLN A 75 13.72 -20.85 14.05
N MET A 76 12.90 -21.25 13.08
CA MET A 76 12.96 -22.60 12.50
C MET A 76 14.30 -22.87 11.84
N ALA A 77 14.79 -21.95 11.01
CA ALA A 77 16.10 -22.08 10.37
C ALA A 77 17.22 -22.22 11.42
N LYS A 78 17.18 -21.41 12.48
CA LYS A 78 18.13 -21.47 13.58
C LYS A 78 18.07 -22.81 14.32
N HIS A 79 16.87 -23.29 14.67
CA HIS A 79 16.67 -24.58 15.31
C HIS A 79 17.25 -25.72 14.47
N CYS A 80 17.03 -25.72 13.16
CA CYS A 80 17.53 -26.76 12.26
C CYS A 80 19.06 -26.73 12.13
N ASN A 81 19.65 -25.53 12.14
CA ASN A 81 21.11 -25.37 12.17
C ASN A 81 21.72 -25.89 13.47
N GLU A 82 21.05 -25.64 14.61
CA GLU A 82 21.49 -26.09 15.94
C GLU A 82 21.33 -27.61 16.12
N SER A 83 20.20 -28.17 15.68
CA SER A 83 19.93 -29.61 15.76
C SER A 83 20.73 -30.42 14.73
N ARG A 84 21.34 -29.77 13.74
CA ARG A 84 22.00 -30.38 12.55
C ARG A 84 21.12 -31.39 11.81
N TRP A 85 19.80 -31.28 11.99
CA TRP A 85 18.82 -32.20 11.45
C TRP A 85 17.65 -31.41 10.90
N PHE A 86 17.32 -31.69 9.65
CA PHE A 86 16.19 -31.07 8.95
C PHE A 86 15.26 -32.17 8.46
N GLY A 87 14.21 -32.43 9.23
CA GLY A 87 13.27 -33.51 8.94
C GLY A 87 12.11 -33.08 8.05
N ASN A 88 11.36 -34.05 7.55
CA ASN A 88 10.12 -33.80 6.78
C ASN A 88 9.10 -32.93 7.53
N VAL A 89 9.10 -32.97 8.87
CA VAL A 89 8.24 -32.12 9.71
C VAL A 89 8.67 -30.65 9.64
N ASP A 90 9.96 -30.37 9.61
CA ASP A 90 10.51 -29.02 9.51
C ASP A 90 10.25 -28.43 8.12
N VAL A 91 10.44 -29.24 7.07
CA VAL A 91 10.04 -28.89 5.68
C VAL A 91 8.57 -28.49 5.63
N LEU A 92 7.68 -29.35 6.14
CA LEU A 92 6.23 -29.10 6.11
C LEU A 92 5.85 -27.82 6.84
N ARG A 93 6.46 -27.56 8.01
CA ARG A 93 6.21 -26.34 8.78
C ARG A 93 6.71 -25.09 8.04
N MET A 94 7.87 -25.14 7.37
CA MET A 94 8.40 -24.01 6.60
C MET A 94 7.55 -23.74 5.36
N THR A 95 7.12 -24.79 4.65
CA THR A 95 6.22 -24.68 3.51
C THR A 95 4.91 -23.99 3.90
N ARG A 96 4.28 -24.40 5.02
CA ARG A 96 3.06 -23.76 5.52
C ARG A 96 3.26 -22.29 5.89
N ALA A 97 4.37 -21.95 6.55
CA ALA A 97 4.68 -20.57 6.88
C ALA A 97 4.83 -19.70 5.61
N LEU A 98 5.47 -20.23 4.56
CA LEU A 98 5.59 -19.54 3.28
C LEU A 98 4.25 -19.40 2.55
N GLU A 99 3.38 -20.41 2.61
CA GLU A 99 2.01 -20.33 2.06
C GLU A 99 1.18 -19.24 2.75
N GLU A 100 1.31 -19.09 4.07
CA GLU A 100 0.64 -18.03 4.83
C GLU A 100 1.15 -16.63 4.44
N VAL A 101 2.47 -16.46 4.28
CA VAL A 101 3.04 -15.20 3.74
C VAL A 101 2.47 -14.90 2.36
N LEU A 102 2.46 -15.88 1.46
CA LEU A 102 1.95 -15.72 0.10
C LEU A 102 0.46 -15.32 0.11
N LYS A 103 -0.35 -15.92 0.99
CA LYS A 103 -1.77 -15.57 1.15
C LYS A 103 -1.95 -14.12 1.61
N LEU A 104 -1.19 -13.67 2.61
CA LEU A 104 -1.25 -12.29 3.10
C LEU A 104 -0.79 -11.29 2.02
N LEU A 105 0.26 -11.61 1.26
CA LEU A 105 0.72 -10.78 0.14
C LEU A 105 -0.31 -10.69 -0.99
N LYS A 106 -1.04 -11.77 -1.28
CA LYS A 106 -2.15 -11.74 -2.26
C LYS A 106 -3.30 -10.86 -1.78
N GLN A 107 -3.71 -10.99 -0.52
CA GLN A 107 -4.74 -10.12 0.08
C GLN A 107 -4.33 -8.65 0.05
N LEU A 108 -3.05 -8.37 0.27
CA LEU A 108 -2.46 -7.04 0.15
C LEU A 108 -2.60 -6.51 -1.28
N VAL A 109 -2.19 -7.27 -2.29
CA VAL A 109 -2.27 -6.85 -3.71
C VAL A 109 -3.73 -6.69 -4.18
N GLU A 110 -4.64 -7.55 -3.73
CA GLU A 110 -6.06 -7.50 -4.11
C GLU A 110 -6.82 -6.36 -3.45
N ARG A 111 -6.58 -6.08 -2.15
CA ARG A 111 -7.21 -4.95 -1.45
C ARG A 111 -6.66 -3.60 -1.88
N TRP A 112 -5.47 -3.56 -2.48
CA TRP A 112 -4.74 -2.33 -2.81
C TRP A 112 -4.67 -2.08 -4.33
N ARG A 113 -5.65 -2.54 -5.11
CA ARG A 113 -5.96 -2.07 -6.49
C ARG A 113 -7.04 -1.00 -6.46
#